data_AF-A0A838TCH5-F1
#
_entry.id   AF-A0A838TCH5-F1
#
_cell.length_a   1.000
_cell.length_b   1.000
_cell.length_c   1.000
_cell.angle_alpha   90.00
_cell.angle_beta   90.00
_cell.angle_gamma   90.00
#
_symmetry.space_group_name_H-M   'P 1'
#
loop_
_entity.id
_entity.type
_entity.pdbx_description
1 polymer ?
#
loop_
_entity_poly.entity_id
_entity_poly.type
_entity_poly.pdbx_seq_one_letter_code
_entity_poly.pdbx_strand_id
1 'polypeptide(L)'
;MISSFRGSRLGARLVQTGLTFLLGAGLVGALWIATLPVANAVLMSPAEMIEAGLPPGMMVKTAGKPQFLTAVCAAVKGNRASAAGITKAAVTAHHEYAGDIVATAIRCAHGEKIDCELTGAIVAAGIVAWPQAAALIDNAAIATAPDCADSVQTRTEKTHNDGKQTFDGKEMLDGKEMLDGKQALGAIPEEPDFGAPTTPPFFPGGGPGFNPGEPFVMVCDNGRQRRVRESLLQQFLDNHPGAFRGTCQITPSTAR
;
A
#
# COMPACT_ATOMS: atom_id res chain seq x y z
N MET A 1 -8.38 73.32 35.57
CA MET A 1 -9.47 72.64 36.29
C MET A 1 -9.04 71.21 36.55
N ILE A 2 -8.92 70.88 37.83
CA ILE A 2 -8.46 69.60 38.36
C ILE A 2 -9.70 68.73 38.56
N SER A 3 -9.76 67.57 37.93
CA SER A 3 -10.77 66.55 38.19
C SER A 3 -10.09 65.25 38.58
N SER A 4 -9.84 65.15 39.88
CA SER A 4 -9.49 63.94 40.61
C SER A 4 -10.73 63.03 40.68
N PHE A 5 -10.64 61.78 40.21
CA PHE A 5 -11.59 60.74 40.60
C PHE A 5 -10.88 59.55 41.24
N ARG A 6 -11.27 59.35 42.49
CA ARG A 6 -10.80 58.40 43.50
C ARG A 6 -11.73 57.19 43.41
N GLY A 7 -11.19 55.97 43.24
CA GLY A 7 -12.02 54.78 43.01
C GLY A 7 -11.36 53.45 43.36
N SER A 8 -10.49 53.41 44.37
CA SER A 8 -9.84 52.18 44.84
C SER A 8 -10.66 51.59 45.99
N ARG A 9 -11.59 50.64 45.72
CA ARG A 9 -12.14 49.69 46.74
C ARG A 9 -13.10 48.59 46.23
N LEU A 10 -13.23 48.36 44.92
CA LEU A 10 -14.07 47.27 44.38
C LEU A 10 -13.30 46.03 43.87
N GLY A 11 -11.97 46.09 43.74
CA GLY A 11 -11.17 45.00 43.16
C GLY A 11 -10.86 43.81 44.09
N ALA A 12 -11.03 43.95 45.40
CA ALA A 12 -10.52 42.95 46.34
C ALA A 12 -11.43 41.72 46.55
N ARG A 13 -12.73 41.79 46.22
CA ARG A 13 -13.67 40.67 46.42
C ARG A 13 -13.89 39.78 45.18
N LEU A 14 -13.49 40.22 43.99
CA LEU A 14 -13.62 39.43 42.76
C LEU A 14 -12.42 38.49 42.53
N VAL A 15 -11.24 38.84 43.03
CA VAL A 15 -10.02 38.02 42.87
C VAL A 15 -10.08 36.77 43.77
N GLN A 16 -10.74 36.85 44.92
CA GLN A 16 -10.76 35.75 45.89
C GLN A 16 -11.73 34.61 45.51
N THR A 17 -12.79 34.89 44.75
CA THR A 17 -13.72 33.85 44.25
C THR A 17 -13.24 33.16 42.97
N GLY A 18 -12.35 33.78 42.18
CA GLY A 18 -11.76 33.15 40.98
C GLY A 18 -10.72 32.08 41.31
N LEU A 19 -9.92 32.28 42.37
CA LEU A 19 -8.81 31.38 42.71
C LEU A 19 -9.29 30.02 43.25
N THR A 20 -10.40 29.98 43.98
CA THR A 20 -10.99 28.72 44.49
C THR A 20 -11.63 27.88 43.40
N PHE A 21 -12.18 28.49 42.33
CA PHE A 21 -12.71 27.74 41.19
C PHE A 21 -11.60 27.11 40.33
N LEU A 22 -10.47 27.79 40.15
CA LEU A 22 -9.31 27.26 39.43
C LEU A 22 -8.62 26.10 40.16
N LEU A 23 -8.56 26.14 41.50
CA LEU A 23 -8.02 25.03 42.29
C LEU A 23 -8.99 23.84 42.39
N GLY A 24 -10.31 24.07 42.41
CA GLY A 24 -11.32 23.00 42.41
C GLY A 24 -11.43 22.25 41.08
N ALA A 25 -11.32 22.96 39.95
CA ALA A 25 -11.37 22.34 38.61
C ALA A 25 -10.08 21.55 38.27
N GLY A 26 -8.93 21.94 38.85
CA GLY A 26 -7.66 21.24 38.61
C GLY A 26 -7.57 19.84 39.22
N LEU A 27 -8.24 19.59 40.35
CA LEU A 27 -8.14 18.30 41.06
C LEU A 27 -9.15 17.24 40.60
N VAL A 28 -10.27 17.62 39.97
CA VAL A 28 -11.23 16.67 39.38
C VAL A 28 -10.81 16.22 37.97
N GLY A 29 -9.99 17.01 37.27
CA GLY A 29 -9.45 16.66 35.95
C GLY A 29 -8.30 15.65 35.96
N ALA A 30 -7.55 15.55 37.07
CA ALA A 30 -6.37 14.67 37.16
C ALA A 30 -6.71 13.18 37.40
N LEU A 31 -7.94 12.86 37.84
CA LEU A 31 -8.32 11.48 38.18
C LEU A 31 -8.89 10.67 37.00
N TRP A 32 -9.13 11.30 35.84
CA TRP A 32 -9.62 10.61 34.63
C TRP A 32 -8.53 10.23 33.62
N ILE A 33 -7.25 10.51 33.90
CA ILE A 33 -6.13 10.18 32.98
C ILE A 33 -5.46 8.83 33.34
N ALA A 34 -5.84 8.18 34.45
CA ALA A 34 -5.12 7.01 34.95
C ALA A 34 -5.63 5.63 34.47
N THR A 35 -6.72 5.57 33.69
CA THR A 35 -7.28 4.31 33.19
C THR A 35 -7.65 4.37 31.71
N LEU A 36 -6.84 5.06 30.90
CA LEU A 36 -6.76 4.61 29.52
C LEU A 36 -6.01 3.28 29.58
N PRO A 37 -6.63 2.15 29.19
CA PRO A 37 -5.84 0.96 28.97
C PRO A 37 -4.77 1.39 27.98
N VAL A 38 -3.51 1.38 28.44
CA VAL A 38 -2.37 1.30 27.54
C VAL A 38 -2.48 -0.10 26.96
N ALA A 39 -3.46 -0.27 26.07
CA ALA A 39 -3.41 -1.26 25.03
C ALA A 39 -2.13 -0.88 24.30
N ASN A 40 -1.04 -1.49 24.73
CA ASN A 40 0.08 -1.77 23.87
C ASN A 40 -0.54 -2.60 22.74
N ALA A 41 -1.19 -1.92 21.80
CA ALA A 41 -1.40 -2.41 20.48
C ALA A 41 0.03 -2.64 20.01
N VAL A 42 0.52 -3.85 20.25
CA VAL A 42 1.77 -4.34 19.70
C VAL A 42 1.67 -3.92 18.25
N LEU A 43 2.49 -2.94 17.85
CA LEU A 43 2.50 -2.45 16.48
C LEU A 43 2.98 -3.63 15.66
N MET A 44 2.03 -4.43 15.18
CA MET A 44 2.32 -5.48 14.23
C MET A 44 2.91 -4.78 13.02
N SER A 45 4.07 -5.24 12.60
CA SER A 45 4.67 -4.73 11.38
C SER A 45 3.71 -4.97 10.20
N PRO A 46 3.72 -4.11 9.17
CA PRO A 46 2.85 -4.32 8.01
C PRO A 46 3.02 -5.70 7.34
N ALA A 47 4.19 -6.33 7.45
CA ALA A 47 4.45 -7.69 6.98
C ALA A 47 3.71 -8.74 7.84
N GLU A 48 3.81 -8.65 9.17
CA GLU A 48 3.07 -9.52 10.08
C GLU A 48 1.56 -9.39 9.92
N MET A 49 1.06 -8.17 9.60
CA MET A 49 -0.36 -7.97 9.28
C MET A 49 -0.80 -8.76 8.03
N ILE A 50 0.06 -8.89 7.02
CA ILE A 50 -0.23 -9.69 5.82
C ILE A 50 -0.15 -11.17 6.15
N GLU A 51 0.87 -11.60 6.91
CA GLU A 51 1.04 -12.99 7.33
C GLU A 51 -0.13 -13.50 8.18
N ALA A 52 -0.69 -12.64 9.03
CA ALA A 52 -1.90 -12.96 9.81
C ALA A 52 -3.13 -13.26 8.92
N GLY A 53 -3.15 -12.80 7.67
CA GLY A 53 -4.20 -13.07 6.68
C GLY A 53 -3.95 -14.31 5.82
N LEU A 54 -2.77 -14.94 5.92
CA LEU A 54 -2.42 -16.14 5.16
C LEU A 54 -2.89 -17.41 5.86
N PRO A 55 -3.11 -18.51 5.11
CA PRO A 55 -3.35 -19.82 5.70
C PRO A 55 -2.19 -20.26 6.61
N PRO A 56 -2.45 -21.02 7.70
CA PRO A 56 -1.41 -21.51 8.58
C PRO A 56 -0.32 -22.26 7.82
N GLY A 57 0.95 -21.91 8.07
CA GLY A 57 2.11 -22.54 7.43
C GLY A 57 2.52 -21.94 6.08
N MET A 58 1.83 -20.90 5.57
CA MET A 58 2.29 -20.13 4.42
C MET A 58 2.97 -18.83 4.87
N MET A 59 4.11 -18.52 4.25
CA MET A 59 4.76 -17.21 4.36
C MET A 59 4.40 -16.35 3.15
N VAL A 60 4.56 -15.04 3.28
CA VAL A 60 4.35 -14.06 2.19
C VAL A 60 5.04 -14.53 0.90
N LYS A 61 6.32 -14.90 0.99
CA LYS A 61 7.14 -15.31 -0.18
C LYS A 61 6.66 -16.58 -0.88
N THR A 62 5.96 -17.46 -0.17
CA THR A 62 5.53 -18.78 -0.67
C THR A 62 4.07 -18.81 -1.10
N ALA A 63 3.31 -17.79 -0.72
CA ALA A 63 1.89 -17.72 -1.03
C ALA A 63 1.68 -17.54 -2.54
N GLY A 64 0.74 -18.29 -3.10
CA GLY A 64 0.28 -18.05 -4.47
C GLY A 64 -0.37 -16.66 -4.59
N LYS A 65 -0.33 -16.08 -5.79
CA LYS A 65 -0.90 -14.76 -6.08
C LYS A 65 -2.31 -14.53 -5.51
N PRO A 66 -3.31 -15.43 -5.71
CA PRO A 66 -4.66 -15.16 -5.19
C PRO A 66 -4.72 -15.21 -3.65
N GLN A 67 -3.98 -16.11 -3.00
CA GLN A 67 -3.91 -16.17 -1.53
C GLN A 67 -3.24 -14.91 -0.97
N PHE A 68 -2.13 -14.50 -1.58
CA PHE A 68 -1.41 -13.29 -1.19
C PHE A 68 -2.28 -12.03 -1.33
N LEU A 69 -2.95 -11.83 -2.48
CA LEU A 69 -3.84 -10.68 -2.67
C LEU A 69 -5.03 -10.70 -1.70
N THR A 70 -5.55 -11.87 -1.35
CA THR A 70 -6.61 -12.02 -0.35
C THR A 70 -6.12 -11.61 1.04
N ALA A 71 -4.91 -12.01 1.42
CA ALA A 71 -4.29 -11.64 2.69
C ALA A 71 -4.01 -10.14 2.76
N VAL A 72 -3.48 -9.53 1.70
CA VAL A 72 -3.29 -8.07 1.60
C VAL A 72 -4.62 -7.33 1.76
N CYS A 73 -5.69 -7.81 1.10
CA CYS A 73 -7.01 -7.22 1.23
C CYS A 73 -7.53 -7.27 2.68
N ALA A 74 -7.39 -8.42 3.35
CA ALA A 74 -7.79 -8.60 4.74
C ALA A 74 -7.01 -7.67 5.68
N ALA A 75 -5.69 -7.59 5.50
CA ALA A 75 -4.81 -6.72 6.28
C ALA A 75 -5.19 -5.23 6.13
N VAL A 76 -5.40 -4.77 4.89
CA VAL A 76 -5.80 -3.38 4.59
C VAL A 76 -7.19 -3.08 5.16
N LYS A 77 -8.14 -4.01 5.04
CA LYS A 77 -9.51 -3.83 5.57
C LYS A 77 -9.51 -3.72 7.10
N GLY A 78 -8.69 -4.52 7.78
CA GLY A 78 -8.53 -4.48 9.24
C GLY A 78 -7.76 -3.25 9.75
N ASN A 79 -6.84 -2.71 8.92
CA ASN A 79 -5.92 -1.64 9.33
C ASN A 79 -5.86 -0.51 8.28
N ARG A 80 -6.99 0.14 8.00
CA ARG A 80 -7.09 1.18 6.96
C ARG A 80 -6.09 2.33 7.15
N ALA A 81 -5.84 2.74 8.39
CA ALA A 81 -4.85 3.77 8.70
C ALA A 81 -3.42 3.38 8.30
N SER A 82 -3.12 2.09 8.26
CA SER A 82 -1.83 1.51 7.87
C SER A 82 -1.80 1.00 6.43
N ALA A 83 -2.85 1.25 5.63
CA ALA A 83 -3.01 0.69 4.29
C ALA A 83 -1.79 0.98 3.40
N ALA A 84 -1.29 2.23 3.41
CA ALA A 84 -0.11 2.61 2.64
C ALA A 84 1.15 1.80 3.04
N GLY A 85 1.36 1.58 4.35
CA GLY A 85 2.48 0.76 4.85
C GLY A 85 2.35 -0.71 4.46
N ILE A 86 1.14 -1.25 4.51
CA ILE A 86 0.83 -2.64 4.09
C ILE A 86 1.09 -2.79 2.58
N THR A 87 0.60 -1.87 1.76
CA THR A 87 0.86 -1.86 0.32
C THR A 87 2.35 -1.77 0.02
N LYS A 88 3.10 -0.88 0.70
CA LYS A 88 4.56 -0.78 0.54
C LYS A 88 5.25 -2.12 0.81
N ALA A 89 4.93 -2.74 1.94
CA ALA A 89 5.51 -4.04 2.31
C ALA A 89 5.14 -5.14 1.30
N ALA A 90 3.88 -5.19 0.88
CA ALA A 90 3.40 -6.15 -0.10
C ALA A 90 4.10 -6.01 -1.47
N VAL A 91 4.22 -4.78 -1.99
CA VAL A 91 4.91 -4.51 -3.26
C VAL A 91 6.41 -4.82 -3.15
N THR A 92 7.03 -4.54 -2.01
CA THR A 92 8.44 -4.89 -1.76
C THR A 92 8.64 -6.41 -1.77
N ALA A 93 7.67 -7.17 -1.25
CA ALA A 93 7.73 -8.64 -1.24
C ALA A 93 7.48 -9.27 -2.61
N HIS A 94 6.56 -8.70 -3.41
CA HIS A 94 6.14 -9.22 -4.72
C HIS A 94 6.01 -8.11 -5.76
N HIS A 95 7.15 -7.64 -6.26
CA HIS A 95 7.21 -6.55 -7.25
C HIS A 95 6.55 -6.93 -8.59
N GLU A 96 6.53 -8.22 -8.92
CA GLU A 96 5.87 -8.78 -10.10
C GLU A 96 4.34 -8.57 -10.12
N TYR A 97 3.74 -8.27 -8.96
CA TYR A 97 2.30 -8.04 -8.80
C TYR A 97 1.98 -6.60 -8.38
N ALA A 98 2.92 -5.65 -8.50
CA ALA A 98 2.76 -4.31 -7.94
C ALA A 98 1.44 -3.62 -8.29
N GLY A 99 1.02 -3.67 -9.57
CA GLY A 99 -0.26 -3.10 -10.01
C GLY A 99 -1.48 -3.78 -9.39
N ASP A 100 -1.48 -5.12 -9.31
CA ASP A 100 -2.58 -5.88 -8.71
C ASP A 100 -2.67 -5.70 -7.19
N ILE A 101 -1.52 -5.57 -6.52
CA ILE A 101 -1.43 -5.28 -5.08
C ILE A 101 -2.05 -3.92 -4.79
N VAL A 102 -1.65 -2.88 -5.54
CA VAL A 102 -2.18 -1.52 -5.36
C VAL A 102 -3.67 -1.47 -5.66
N ALA A 103 -4.12 -2.05 -6.78
CA ALA A 103 -5.55 -2.12 -7.11
C ALA A 103 -6.35 -2.86 -6.04
N THR A 104 -5.82 -3.95 -5.49
CA THR A 104 -6.48 -4.71 -4.42
C THR A 104 -6.52 -3.94 -3.11
N ALA A 105 -5.43 -3.28 -2.74
CA ALA A 105 -5.37 -2.44 -1.55
C ALA A 105 -6.38 -1.29 -1.63
N ILE A 106 -6.47 -0.60 -2.77
CA ILE A 106 -7.46 0.48 -3.00
C ILE A 106 -8.88 -0.07 -2.82
N ARG A 107 -9.23 -1.17 -3.50
CA ARG A 107 -10.57 -1.79 -3.38
C ARG A 107 -10.93 -2.18 -1.94
N CYS A 108 -9.96 -2.65 -1.16
CA CYS A 108 -10.21 -3.12 0.20
C CYS A 108 -10.10 -2.01 1.27
N ALA A 109 -9.41 -0.92 0.96
CA ALA A 109 -9.36 0.27 1.80
C ALA A 109 -10.68 1.04 1.79
N HIS A 110 -11.37 1.05 0.65
CA HIS A 110 -12.65 1.73 0.51
C HIS A 110 -13.75 1.05 1.34
N GLY A 111 -14.45 1.88 2.12
CA GLY A 111 -15.72 1.52 2.73
C GLY A 111 -16.88 1.91 1.83
N GLU A 112 -17.91 2.52 2.43
CA GLU A 112 -19.04 3.07 1.70
C GLU A 112 -18.68 4.35 0.91
N LYS A 113 -17.62 5.06 1.34
CA LYS A 113 -17.11 6.26 0.68
C LYS A 113 -15.68 6.04 0.21
N ILE A 114 -15.41 6.52 -1.00
CA ILE A 114 -14.07 6.53 -1.60
C ILE A 114 -13.30 7.70 -1.00
N ASP A 115 -12.17 7.42 -0.37
CA ASP A 115 -11.24 8.41 0.18
C ASP A 115 -10.06 8.55 -0.78
N CYS A 116 -10.08 9.61 -1.59
CA CYS A 116 -9.03 9.84 -2.59
C CYS A 116 -7.68 10.21 -1.98
N GLU A 117 -7.65 10.72 -0.75
CA GLU A 117 -6.39 11.00 -0.05
C GLU A 117 -5.71 9.69 0.34
N LEU A 118 -6.48 8.75 0.90
CA LEU A 118 -5.98 7.41 1.22
C LEU A 118 -5.55 6.66 -0.04
N THR A 119 -6.31 6.74 -1.13
CA THR A 119 -5.92 6.17 -2.44
C THR A 119 -4.59 6.73 -2.92
N GLY A 120 -4.42 8.05 -2.90
CA GLY A 120 -3.15 8.69 -3.28
C GLY A 120 -1.98 8.25 -2.39
N ALA A 121 -2.21 8.04 -1.09
CA ALA A 121 -1.18 7.53 -0.18
C ALA A 121 -0.80 6.07 -0.48
N ILE A 122 -1.76 5.20 -0.80
CA ILE A 122 -1.53 3.81 -1.20
C ILE A 122 -0.70 3.74 -2.49
N VAL A 123 -1.06 4.55 -3.50
CA VAL A 123 -0.34 4.62 -4.78
C VAL A 123 1.10 5.10 -4.56
N ALA A 124 1.28 6.22 -3.88
CA ALA A 124 2.61 6.76 -3.58
C ALA A 124 3.49 5.73 -2.84
N ALA A 125 2.93 4.99 -1.88
CA ALA A 125 3.64 3.95 -1.17
C ALA A 125 4.06 2.77 -2.07
N GLY A 126 3.20 2.37 -3.01
CA GLY A 126 3.53 1.37 -4.03
C GLY A 126 4.66 1.83 -4.96
N ILE A 127 4.62 3.08 -5.42
CA ILE A 127 5.67 3.66 -6.29
C ILE A 127 7.00 3.77 -5.54
N VAL A 128 6.98 4.21 -4.28
CA VAL A 128 8.19 4.25 -3.44
C VAL A 128 8.79 2.85 -3.23
N ALA A 129 7.96 1.82 -3.10
CA ALA A 129 8.44 0.44 -3.00
C ALA A 129 9.06 -0.07 -4.31
N TRP A 130 8.49 0.30 -5.45
CA TRP A 130 8.95 -0.16 -6.75
C TRP A 130 8.82 0.90 -7.85
N PRO A 131 9.78 1.84 -7.95
CA PRO A 131 9.70 2.99 -8.86
C PRO A 131 9.64 2.60 -10.34
N GLN A 132 10.19 1.44 -10.69
CA GLN A 132 10.23 0.94 -12.08
C GLN A 132 8.84 0.60 -12.63
N ALA A 133 7.85 0.34 -11.76
CA ALA A 133 6.47 0.07 -12.18
C ALA A 133 5.52 1.24 -11.95
N ALA A 134 6.01 2.47 -11.77
CA ALA A 134 5.17 3.64 -11.50
C ALA A 134 4.00 3.76 -12.50
N ALA A 135 4.28 3.67 -13.80
CA ALA A 135 3.25 3.73 -14.83
C ALA A 135 2.23 2.57 -14.76
N LEU A 136 2.66 1.36 -14.36
CA LEU A 136 1.74 0.23 -14.18
C LEU A 136 0.86 0.42 -12.94
N ILE A 137 1.43 0.95 -11.86
CA ILE A 137 0.74 1.24 -10.61
C ILE A 137 -0.30 2.36 -10.83
N ASP A 138 0.07 3.46 -11.48
CA ASP A 138 -0.84 4.57 -11.79
C ASP A 138 -2.03 4.11 -12.64
N ASN A 139 -1.75 3.37 -13.72
CA ASN A 139 -2.81 2.86 -14.60
C ASN A 139 -3.76 1.91 -13.86
N ALA A 140 -3.23 1.04 -12.99
CA ALA A 140 -4.04 0.15 -12.17
C ALA A 140 -4.89 0.93 -11.14
N ALA A 141 -4.34 1.99 -10.55
CA ALA A 141 -5.04 2.84 -9.60
C ALA A 141 -6.18 3.64 -10.26
N ILE A 142 -5.92 4.27 -11.40
CA ILE A 142 -6.94 5.03 -12.17
C ILE A 142 -8.04 4.09 -12.66
N ALA A 143 -7.69 2.88 -13.12
CA ALA A 143 -8.68 1.88 -13.52
C ALA A 143 -9.56 1.41 -12.35
N THR A 144 -9.02 1.43 -11.12
CA THR A 144 -9.72 0.97 -9.91
C THR A 144 -10.58 2.07 -9.29
N ALA A 145 -10.10 3.31 -9.29
CA ALA A 145 -10.75 4.47 -8.68
C ALA A 145 -10.65 5.69 -9.62
N PRO A 146 -11.45 5.71 -10.71
CA PRO A 146 -11.38 6.78 -11.71
C PRO A 146 -11.70 8.16 -11.13
N ASP A 147 -12.57 8.22 -10.12
CA ASP A 147 -12.95 9.46 -9.43
C ASP A 147 -11.79 10.09 -8.63
N CYS A 148 -10.71 9.33 -8.39
CA CYS A 148 -9.52 9.80 -7.66
C CYS A 148 -8.32 10.09 -8.57
N ALA A 149 -8.50 10.13 -9.90
CA ALA A 149 -7.40 10.29 -10.86
C ALA A 149 -6.52 11.52 -10.57
N ASP A 150 -7.12 12.66 -10.27
CA ASP A 150 -6.39 13.92 -9.98
C ASP A 150 -5.52 13.80 -8.71
N SER A 151 -6.06 13.16 -7.67
CA SER A 151 -5.35 12.94 -6.40
C SER A 151 -4.19 11.97 -6.57
N VAL A 152 -4.37 10.93 -7.41
CA VAL A 152 -3.33 9.97 -7.77
C VAL A 152 -2.20 10.67 -8.52
N GLN A 153 -2.51 11.41 -9.59
CA GLN A 153 -1.50 12.11 -10.40
C GLN A 153 -0.71 13.12 -9.59
N THR A 154 -1.38 13.95 -8.78
CA THR A 154 -0.72 14.96 -7.94
C THR A 154 0.28 14.33 -6.96
N ARG A 155 -0.07 13.17 -6.37
CA ARG A 155 0.84 12.45 -5.45
C ARG A 155 1.98 11.80 -6.21
N THR A 156 1.73 11.20 -7.37
CA THR A 156 2.75 10.55 -8.18
C THR A 156 3.81 11.55 -8.67
N GLU A 157 3.39 12.72 -9.14
CA GLU A 157 4.29 13.82 -9.52
C GLU A 157 5.18 14.26 -8.35
N LYS A 158 4.58 14.40 -7.17
CA LYS A 158 5.33 14.74 -5.96
C LYS A 158 6.38 13.68 -5.62
N THR A 159 6.03 12.40 -5.64
CA THR A 159 7.00 11.32 -5.39
C THR A 159 8.13 11.27 -6.42
N HIS A 160 7.85 11.62 -7.69
CA HIS A 160 8.88 11.71 -8.73
C HIS A 160 9.86 12.86 -8.48
N ASN A 161 9.36 14.01 -8.02
CA ASN A 161 10.18 15.18 -7.72
C ASN A 161 11.01 14.98 -6.44
N ASP A 162 10.43 14.37 -5.41
CA ASP A 162 11.11 14.10 -4.13
C ASP A 162 12.18 13.00 -4.27
N GLY A 163 11.92 11.97 -5.10
CA GLY A 163 12.87 10.89 -5.38
C GLY A 163 14.14 11.34 -6.13
N LYS A 164 14.10 12.51 -6.77
CA LYS A 164 15.27 13.10 -7.44
C LYS A 164 16.24 13.77 -6.46
N GLN A 165 15.84 14.03 -5.21
CA GLN A 165 16.66 14.75 -4.24
C GLN A 165 17.49 13.88 -3.28
N THR A 166 17.34 12.55 -3.27
CA THR A 166 17.98 11.70 -2.22
C THR A 166 18.87 10.55 -2.71
N PHE A 167 19.07 10.39 -4.01
CA PHE A 167 20.03 9.44 -4.58
C PHE A 167 21.30 10.09 -5.15
N ASP A 168 21.56 11.36 -4.83
CA ASP A 168 22.93 11.86 -4.89
C ASP A 168 23.71 11.19 -3.75
N GLY A 169 24.34 10.05 -4.06
CA GLY A 169 25.11 9.19 -3.17
C GLY A 169 26.36 9.84 -2.57
N LYS A 170 26.22 11.04 -2.00
CA LYS A 170 27.32 11.83 -1.44
C LYS A 170 27.31 11.90 0.09
N GLU A 171 26.27 11.39 0.76
CA GLU A 171 26.07 11.61 2.21
C GLU A 171 25.83 10.34 3.04
N MET A 172 26.42 9.19 2.65
CA MET A 172 26.39 7.96 3.49
C MET A 172 27.78 7.36 3.78
N LEU A 173 28.86 8.11 3.59
CA LEU A 173 30.22 7.67 3.90
C LEU A 173 30.92 8.48 5.01
N ASP A 174 30.18 9.09 5.93
CA ASP A 174 30.73 9.39 7.27
C ASP A 174 30.26 8.32 8.26
N GLY A 175 30.62 7.08 7.93
CA GLY A 175 30.67 5.98 8.87
C GLY A 175 31.86 6.17 9.81
N LYS A 176 31.67 6.96 10.86
CA LYS A 176 32.56 6.95 12.01
C LYS A 176 31.72 6.90 13.27
N GLU A 177 31.96 5.85 14.06
CA GLU A 177 31.34 5.56 15.35
C GLU A 177 29.90 5.04 15.25
N MET A 178 29.74 3.71 15.29
CA MET A 178 28.95 2.99 16.31
C MET A 178 29.16 1.47 16.12
N LEU A 179 30.31 0.95 16.55
CA LEU A 179 30.48 -0.50 16.76
C LEU A 179 31.31 -0.73 18.03
N ASP A 180 30.68 -0.48 19.18
CA ASP A 180 31.02 -1.15 20.44
C ASP A 180 29.80 -1.94 20.90
N GLY A 181 29.54 -3.04 20.20
CA GLY A 181 28.44 -3.96 20.45
C GLY A 181 28.97 -5.39 20.45
N LYS A 182 29.82 -5.72 21.42
CA LYS A 182 30.32 -7.07 21.68
C LYS A 182 29.16 -7.94 22.20
N GLN A 183 28.36 -8.48 21.29
CA GLN A 183 27.45 -9.59 21.60
C GLN A 183 28.01 -10.90 21.08
N ALA A 184 28.01 -11.88 21.97
CA ALA A 184 28.63 -13.19 21.83
C ALA A 184 27.99 -14.00 20.68
N LEU A 185 28.87 -14.57 19.85
CA LEU A 185 28.56 -15.66 18.93
C LEU A 185 28.12 -16.89 19.75
N GLY A 186 26.80 -17.07 19.88
CA GLY A 186 26.21 -18.36 20.21
C GLY A 186 26.07 -19.19 18.94
N ALA A 187 26.40 -20.48 19.04
CA ALA A 187 26.51 -21.43 17.94
C ALA A 187 25.33 -21.41 16.95
N ILE A 188 25.67 -21.45 15.67
CA ILE A 188 24.76 -21.74 14.55
C ILE A 188 24.41 -23.25 14.63
N PRO A 189 23.14 -23.64 14.79
CA PRO A 189 22.73 -25.02 14.57
C PRO A 189 22.82 -25.32 13.07
N GLU A 190 23.39 -26.48 12.73
CA GLU A 190 23.53 -26.98 11.37
C GLU A 190 22.17 -26.98 10.62
N GLU A 191 22.19 -26.53 9.37
CA GLU A 191 21.05 -26.54 8.44
C GLU A 191 20.46 -27.96 8.32
N PRO A 192 19.14 -28.15 8.45
CA PRO A 192 18.50 -29.37 8.01
C PRO A 192 18.50 -29.42 6.47
N ASP A 193 19.01 -30.54 5.96
CA ASP A 193 19.03 -30.97 4.57
C ASP A 193 17.61 -30.83 3.94
N PHE A 194 17.42 -29.81 3.11
CA PHE A 194 16.18 -29.61 2.36
C PHE A 194 16.10 -30.64 1.25
N GLY A 195 15.44 -31.76 1.57
CA GLY A 195 15.06 -32.80 0.62
C GLY A 195 14.38 -32.24 -0.63
N ALA A 196 14.62 -32.95 -1.74
CA ALA A 196 14.17 -32.65 -3.09
C ALA A 196 12.70 -32.17 -3.17
N PRO A 197 12.38 -31.28 -4.14
CA PRO A 197 11.04 -30.72 -4.30
C PRO A 197 10.02 -31.83 -4.57
N THR A 198 9.17 -32.09 -3.59
CA THR A 198 7.96 -32.88 -3.78
C THR A 198 6.97 -32.04 -4.58
N THR A 199 6.63 -32.57 -5.76
CA THR A 199 5.55 -32.06 -6.61
C THR A 199 4.25 -31.91 -5.81
N PRO A 200 3.58 -30.76 -5.85
CA PRO A 200 2.33 -30.56 -5.11
C PRO A 200 1.22 -31.48 -5.65
N PRO A 201 0.29 -31.93 -4.79
CA PRO A 201 -0.83 -32.77 -5.19
C PRO A 201 -1.76 -32.03 -6.16
N PHE A 202 -2.02 -32.70 -7.26
CA PHE A 202 -2.93 -32.33 -8.34
C PHE A 202 -4.35 -32.17 -7.79
N PHE A 203 -4.93 -30.97 -7.88
CA PHE A 203 -6.35 -30.74 -7.57
C PHE A 203 -7.21 -31.15 -8.79
N PRO A 204 -8.08 -32.17 -8.70
CA PRO A 204 -8.97 -32.55 -9.79
C PRO A 204 -10.23 -31.66 -9.74
N GLY A 205 -10.12 -30.45 -10.28
CA GLY A 205 -11.22 -29.50 -10.45
C GLY A 205 -11.18 -28.90 -11.86
N GLY A 206 -11.43 -29.74 -12.86
CA GLY A 206 -11.27 -29.45 -14.28
C GLY A 206 -12.30 -28.46 -14.82
N GLY A 207 -11.96 -27.16 -14.77
CA GLY A 207 -12.25 -26.27 -15.89
C GLY A 207 -11.22 -26.53 -17.01
N PRO A 208 -11.53 -26.30 -18.28
CA PRO A 208 -10.62 -26.61 -19.38
C PRO A 208 -9.28 -25.86 -19.23
N GLY A 209 -8.26 -26.62 -18.83
CA GLY A 209 -6.86 -26.52 -19.26
C GLY A 209 -6.19 -25.15 -19.22
N PHE A 210 -5.82 -24.66 -18.04
CA PHE A 210 -4.77 -23.65 -17.94
C PHE A 210 -3.40 -24.32 -18.19
N ASN A 211 -2.88 -24.22 -19.41
CA ASN A 211 -1.51 -24.60 -19.71
C ASN A 211 -0.61 -23.34 -19.64
N PRO A 212 0.32 -23.23 -18.67
CA PRO A 212 1.20 -22.07 -18.54
C PRO A 212 2.25 -21.98 -19.65
N GLY A 213 2.51 -23.07 -20.39
CA GLY A 213 3.49 -23.09 -21.49
C GLY A 213 2.93 -22.73 -22.86
N GLU A 214 1.66 -22.32 -22.94
CA GLU A 214 1.02 -22.09 -24.23
C GLU A 214 1.46 -20.74 -24.85
N PRO A 215 1.87 -20.72 -26.14
CA PRO A 215 2.27 -19.49 -26.79
C PRO A 215 1.11 -18.50 -26.94
N PHE A 216 1.44 -17.22 -26.81
CA PHE A 216 0.51 -16.12 -27.08
C PHE A 216 0.65 -15.64 -28.52
N VAL A 217 -0.48 -15.32 -29.12
CA VAL A 217 -0.59 -14.76 -30.47
C VAL A 217 -1.06 -13.32 -30.36
N MET A 218 -0.45 -12.45 -31.17
CA MET A 218 -0.95 -11.08 -31.31
C MET A 218 -2.14 -11.07 -32.27
N VAL A 219 -3.21 -10.42 -31.87
CA VAL A 219 -4.43 -10.22 -32.66
C VAL A 219 -4.69 -8.72 -32.75
N CYS A 220 -5.01 -8.22 -33.94
CA CYS A 220 -5.54 -6.88 -34.10
C CYS A 220 -7.06 -6.93 -33.99
N ASP A 221 -7.62 -6.25 -33.00
CA ASP A 221 -9.06 -6.14 -32.75
C ASP A 221 -9.43 -4.65 -32.75
N ASN A 222 -10.20 -4.23 -33.75
CA ASN A 222 -10.64 -2.83 -33.90
C ASN A 222 -9.48 -1.81 -33.83
N GLY A 223 -8.36 -2.13 -34.48
CA GLY A 223 -7.15 -1.27 -34.49
C GLY A 223 -6.33 -1.30 -33.20
N ARG A 224 -6.70 -2.12 -32.21
CA ARG A 224 -5.93 -2.34 -30.98
C ARG A 224 -5.27 -3.71 -30.98
N GLN A 225 -4.02 -3.76 -30.55
CA GLN A 225 -3.28 -5.01 -30.47
C GLN A 225 -3.58 -5.71 -29.14
N ARG A 226 -4.00 -6.97 -29.18
CA ARG A 226 -4.25 -7.82 -28.01
C ARG A 226 -3.40 -9.09 -28.05
N ARG A 227 -3.07 -9.61 -26.87
CA ARG A 227 -2.44 -10.93 -26.69
C ARG A 227 -3.53 -11.95 -26.36
N VAL A 228 -3.69 -12.95 -27.21
CA VAL A 228 -4.65 -14.05 -27.02
C VAL A 228 -3.87 -15.35 -26.99
N ARG A 229 -4.29 -16.31 -26.16
CA ARG A 229 -3.70 -17.66 -26.17
C ARG A 229 -4.04 -18.37 -27.48
N GLU A 230 -3.12 -19.16 -28.01
CA GLU A 230 -3.35 -19.87 -29.29
C GLU A 230 -4.61 -20.75 -29.23
N SER A 231 -4.88 -21.49 -28.15
CA SER A 231 -6.09 -22.31 -27.97
C SER A 231 -7.40 -21.53 -28.01
N LEU A 232 -7.37 -20.26 -27.58
CA LEU A 232 -8.53 -19.38 -27.55
C LEU A 232 -8.61 -18.48 -28.78
N LEU A 233 -7.64 -18.55 -29.69
CA LEU A 233 -7.56 -17.66 -30.85
C LEU A 233 -8.81 -17.79 -31.73
N GLN A 234 -9.22 -19.02 -32.06
CA GLN A 234 -10.36 -19.23 -32.94
C GLN A 234 -11.65 -18.70 -32.31
N GLN A 235 -11.90 -19.06 -31.04
CA GLN A 235 -13.06 -18.57 -30.30
C GLN A 235 -13.07 -17.04 -30.16
N PHE A 236 -11.89 -16.42 -30.01
CA PHE A 236 -11.76 -14.98 -29.97
C PHE A 236 -12.14 -14.34 -31.31
N LEU A 237 -11.64 -14.88 -32.43
CA LEU A 237 -11.95 -14.39 -33.77
C LEU A 237 -13.44 -14.56 -34.13
N ASP A 238 -14.05 -15.68 -33.73
CA ASP A 238 -15.47 -15.94 -33.96
C ASP A 238 -16.37 -14.94 -33.20
N ASN A 239 -15.94 -14.50 -32.02
CA ASN A 239 -16.67 -13.53 -31.18
C ASN A 239 -16.36 -12.06 -31.50
N HIS A 240 -15.33 -11.77 -32.30
CA HIS A 240 -14.90 -10.41 -32.64
C HIS A 240 -14.82 -10.23 -34.16
N PRO A 241 -15.96 -10.02 -34.85
CA PRO A 241 -15.96 -9.82 -36.29
C PRO A 241 -15.13 -8.59 -36.66
N GLY A 242 -14.13 -8.79 -37.53
CA GLY A 242 -13.14 -7.77 -37.92
C GLY A 242 -11.81 -7.87 -37.20
N ALA A 243 -11.69 -8.72 -36.18
CA ALA A 243 -10.39 -9.06 -35.61
C ALA A 243 -9.61 -10.01 -36.56
N PHE A 244 -8.29 -9.87 -36.59
CA PHE A 244 -7.42 -10.74 -37.40
C PHE A 244 -6.10 -11.05 -36.69
N ARG A 245 -5.56 -12.24 -36.97
CA ARG A 245 -4.25 -12.67 -36.46
C ARG A 245 -3.15 -11.78 -37.04
N GLY A 246 -2.34 -11.18 -36.18
CA GLY A 246 -1.21 -10.32 -36.56
C GLY A 246 -1.11 -9.02 -35.78
N THR A 247 -0.14 -8.20 -36.15
CA THR A 247 0.01 -6.82 -35.67
C THR A 247 -0.97 -5.92 -36.40
N CYS A 248 -1.55 -4.94 -35.72
CA CYS A 248 -2.33 -3.89 -36.39
C CYS A 248 -1.41 -3.14 -37.36
N GLN A 249 -1.82 -3.01 -38.63
CA GLN A 249 -1.18 -2.05 -39.52
C GLN A 249 -1.57 -0.66 -39.04
N ILE A 250 -0.58 0.08 -38.54
CA ILE A 250 -0.76 1.49 -38.22
C ILE A 250 -0.85 2.18 -39.58
N THR A 251 -2.06 2.47 -40.05
CA THR A 251 -2.23 3.36 -41.20
C THR A 251 -1.63 4.70 -40.78
N PRO A 252 -0.56 5.20 -41.42
CA PRO A 252 -0.01 6.48 -41.05
C PRO A 252 -1.10 7.53 -41.22
N SER A 253 -1.51 8.12 -40.10
CA SER A 253 -2.37 9.30 -40.08
C SER A 253 -1.68 10.35 -40.94
N THR A 254 -2.20 10.56 -42.14
CA THR A 254 -1.78 11.69 -42.96
C THR A 254 -2.47 12.89 -42.34
N ALA A 255 -1.84 13.48 -41.33
CA ALA A 255 -2.31 14.71 -40.71
C ALA A 255 -2.45 15.76 -41.83
N ARG A 256 -3.66 16.24 -42.02
CA ARG A 256 -4.02 17.26 -42.99
C ARG A 256 -4.47 18.52 -42.25
#